data_AF-A0A972LM32-F1
#
_entry.id   AF-A0A972LM32-F1
#
_cell.length_a   1.000
_cell.length_b   1.000
_cell.length_c   1.000
_cell.angle_alpha   90.00
_cell.angle_beta   90.00
_cell.angle_gamma   90.00
#
_symmetry.space_group_name_H-M   'P 1'
#
loop_
_entity.id
_entity.type
_entity.pdbx_description
1 polymer ?
#
loop_
_entity_poly.entity_id
_entity_poly.type
_entity_poly.pdbx_seq_one_letter_code
_entity_poly.pdbx_strand_id
1 'polypeptide(L)'
;MRKGLDTLKLPYLISKHLVRGLDYYTKTAFEMTTRNLGAQNAVAAGGRYDGLIEALGGPATPAIGFAMGMERIMHLLPESTGKTAPLQLFIAPLGKAAGQYLFPLLYTLRQKKIRSEMGKTDAALKR
;
A
#
# COMPACT_ATOMS: atom_id res chain seq x y z
N MET A 1 6.01 0.87 -26.30
CA MET A 1 5.29 1.39 -25.12
C MET A 1 3.94 2.00 -25.49
N ARG A 2 3.88 3.04 -26.32
CA ARG A 2 2.62 3.75 -26.68
C ARG A 2 1.47 2.85 -27.11
N LYS A 3 1.68 2.02 -28.14
CA LYS A 3 0.69 1.02 -28.60
C LYS A 3 0.15 0.14 -27.47
N GLY A 4 1.00 -0.26 -26.51
CA GLY A 4 0.56 -1.04 -25.36
C GLY A 4 -0.31 -0.23 -24.40
N LEU A 5 0.04 1.04 -24.12
CA LEU A 5 -0.79 1.95 -23.32
C LEU A 5 -2.13 2.21 -24.00
N ASP A 6 -2.14 2.42 -25.32
CA ASP A 6 -3.34 2.66 -26.11
C ASP A 6 -4.27 1.43 -26.08
N THR A 7 -3.74 0.22 -26.28
CA THR A 7 -4.50 -1.04 -26.17
C THR A 7 -5.13 -1.22 -24.80
N LEU A 8 -4.41 -0.85 -23.73
CA LEU A 8 -4.90 -0.93 -22.35
C LEU A 8 -5.78 0.27 -21.96
N LYS A 9 -5.99 1.24 -22.86
CA LYS A 9 -6.72 2.49 -22.62
C LYS A 9 -6.21 3.25 -21.39
N LEU A 10 -4.90 3.19 -21.14
CA LEU A 10 -4.27 3.92 -20.05
C LEU A 10 -4.03 5.37 -20.47
N PRO A 11 -4.53 6.36 -19.71
CA PRO A 11 -4.29 7.76 -20.02
C PRO A 11 -2.81 8.11 -19.80
N TYR A 12 -2.22 8.86 -20.73
CA TYR A 12 -0.87 9.39 -20.61
C TYR A 12 -0.70 10.70 -21.39
N LEU A 13 0.32 11.47 -21.02
CA LEU A 13 0.74 12.67 -21.75
C LEU A 13 2.18 12.49 -22.22
N ILE A 14 2.48 12.91 -23.45
CA ILE A 14 3.84 12.86 -23.99
C ILE A 14 4.54 14.17 -23.66
N SER A 15 5.57 14.11 -22.82
CA SER A 15 6.47 15.24 -22.57
C SER A 15 7.79 15.03 -23.29
N LYS A 16 8.19 16.01 -24.11
CA LYS A 16 9.53 16.05 -24.73
C LYS A 16 10.60 16.63 -23.79
N HIS A 17 10.19 17.17 -22.64
CA HIS A 17 11.06 17.85 -21.69
C HIS A 17 11.24 17.04 -20.39
N LEU A 18 10.83 15.76 -20.40
CA LEU A 18 10.99 14.89 -19.24
C LEU A 18 12.47 14.50 -19.10
N VAL A 19 13.20 15.26 -18.29
CA VAL A 19 14.58 14.95 -17.91
C VAL A 19 14.57 14.17 -16.59
N ARG A 20 15.47 13.19 -16.49
CA ARG A 20 15.67 12.41 -15.26
C ARG A 20 17.01 12.80 -14.64
N GLY A 21 17.06 12.84 -13.31
CA GLY A 21 18.25 13.23 -12.55
C GLY A 21 19.38 12.19 -12.56
N LEU A 22 19.26 11.12 -13.35
CA LEU A 22 20.19 10.01 -13.44
C LEU A 22 20.46 9.74 -14.92
N ASP A 23 21.73 9.62 -15.28
CA ASP A 23 22.25 9.53 -16.66
C ASP A 23 22.13 8.15 -17.29
N TYR A 24 21.90 7.10 -16.48
CA TYR A 24 21.79 5.72 -16.95
C TYR A 24 20.55 5.42 -17.83
N TYR A 25 19.62 6.36 -17.98
CA TYR A 25 18.43 6.17 -18.80
C TYR A 25 18.75 6.26 -20.30
N THR A 26 18.30 5.27 -21.07
CA THR A 26 18.68 5.11 -22.49
C THR A 26 17.54 5.36 -23.47
N LYS A 27 16.30 5.08 -23.10
CA LYS A 27 15.13 5.11 -24.00
C LYS A 27 13.90 5.70 -23.31
N THR A 28 12.96 4.84 -22.93
CA THR A 28 11.72 5.23 -22.27
C THR A 28 12.01 5.85 -20.91
N ALA A 29 11.43 7.02 -20.64
CA ALA A 29 11.28 7.57 -19.30
C ALA A 29 9.80 7.91 -19.07
N PHE A 30 9.31 7.72 -17.84
CA PHE A 30 7.93 8.03 -17.48
C PHE A 30 7.83 8.51 -16.04
N GLU A 31 6.78 9.27 -15.76
CA GLU A 31 6.40 9.79 -14.45
C GLU A 31 4.93 9.56 -14.18
N MET A 32 4.59 9.27 -12.93
CA MET A 32 3.23 9.31 -12.42
C MET A 32 3.13 10.48 -11.46
N THR A 33 2.31 11.47 -11.80
CA THR A 33 2.12 12.68 -11.00
C THR A 33 0.71 12.79 -10.42
N THR A 34 0.56 13.61 -9.38
CA THR A 34 -0.73 13.90 -8.73
C THR A 34 -0.86 15.38 -8.41
N ARG A 35 -2.06 15.93 -8.50
CA ARG A 35 -2.30 17.33 -8.11
C ARG A 35 -2.38 17.53 -6.59
N ASN A 36 -2.42 16.44 -5.82
CA ASN A 36 -2.70 16.47 -4.38
C ASN A 36 -1.43 16.59 -3.50
N LEU A 37 -0.22 16.66 -4.09
CA LEU A 37 1.05 16.73 -3.35
C LEU A 37 1.81 18.07 -3.52
N GLY A 38 1.14 19.10 -4.06
CA GLY A 38 1.76 20.41 -4.27
C GLY A 38 2.91 20.39 -5.28
N ALA A 39 4.01 21.10 -4.99
CA ALA A 39 5.13 21.29 -5.92
C ALA A 39 5.94 20.00 -6.21
N GLN A 40 5.93 19.02 -5.31
CA GLN A 40 6.55 17.70 -5.53
C GLN A 40 5.50 16.66 -5.88
N ASN A 41 4.91 16.80 -7.07
CA ASN A 41 3.77 16.02 -7.50
C ASN A 41 4.10 14.61 -8.03
N ALA A 42 5.37 14.24 -8.20
CA ALA A 42 5.77 12.92 -8.68
C ALA A 42 5.64 11.85 -7.58
N VAL A 43 4.76 10.86 -7.80
CA VAL A 43 4.51 9.75 -6.88
C VAL A 43 5.40 8.55 -7.21
N ALA A 44 5.58 8.28 -8.50
CA ALA A 44 6.44 7.25 -9.03
C ALA A 44 7.13 7.72 -10.30
N ALA A 45 8.34 7.24 -10.54
CA ALA A 45 9.09 7.54 -11.75
C ALA A 45 9.95 6.33 -12.13
N GLY A 46 10.15 6.17 -13.44
CA GLY A 46 10.93 5.06 -13.95
C GLY A 46 11.30 5.22 -15.41
N GLY A 47 11.90 4.18 -15.95
CA GLY A 47 12.38 4.17 -17.31
C GLY A 47 13.29 2.99 -17.61
N ARG A 48 13.81 2.99 -18.83
CA ARG A 48 14.66 1.94 -19.39
C ARG A 48 16.14 2.30 -19.28
N TYR A 49 16.94 1.37 -18.80
CA TYR A 49 18.35 1.55 -18.43
C TYR A 49 19.23 0.38 -18.89
N ASP A 50 19.27 0.16 -20.21
CA ASP A 50 19.95 -1.00 -20.83
C ASP A 50 21.46 -1.10 -20.50
N GLY A 51 22.15 0.03 -20.31
CA GLY A 51 23.60 0.05 -20.03
C GLY A 51 23.97 -0.07 -18.55
N LEU A 52 23.01 -0.02 -17.64
CA LEU A 52 23.31 0.03 -16.20
C LEU A 52 23.98 -1.26 -15.69
N ILE A 53 23.50 -2.42 -16.15
CA ILE A 53 24.03 -3.71 -15.68
C ILE A 53 25.46 -3.91 -16.19
N GLU A 54 25.74 -3.49 -17.43
CA GLU A 54 27.09 -3.52 -18.01
C GLU A 54 28.05 -2.58 -17.29
N ALA A 55 27.61 -1.35 -16.99
CA ALA A 55 28.40 -0.37 -16.23
C ALA A 55 28.77 -0.86 -14.81
N LEU A 56 28.00 -1.80 -14.25
CA LEU A 56 28.26 -2.43 -12.95
C LEU A 56 29.07 -3.74 -13.07
N GLY A 57 29.61 -4.07 -14.25
CA GLY A 57 30.44 -5.26 -14.49
C GLY A 57 29.66 -6.54 -14.81
N GLY A 58 28.35 -6.42 -15.07
CA GLY A 58 27.51 -7.53 -15.54
C GLY A 58 27.49 -7.65 -17.07
N PRO A 59 26.76 -8.66 -17.60
CA PRO A 59 26.54 -8.76 -19.04
C PRO A 59 25.62 -7.65 -19.56
N ALA A 60 25.78 -7.27 -20.83
CA ALA A 60 24.87 -6.34 -21.52
C ALA A 60 23.42 -6.83 -21.44
N THR A 61 22.64 -6.23 -20.54
CA THR A 61 21.31 -6.72 -20.15
C THR A 61 20.30 -5.58 -20.19
N PRO A 62 19.36 -5.59 -21.14
CA PRO A 62 18.28 -4.62 -21.18
C PRO A 62 17.42 -4.66 -19.93
N ALA A 63 17.11 -3.50 -19.35
CA ALA A 63 16.36 -3.43 -18.11
C ALA A 63 15.41 -2.21 -18.07
N ILE A 64 14.29 -2.37 -17.38
CA ILE A 64 13.30 -1.33 -17.15
C ILE A 64 12.75 -1.48 -15.74
N GLY A 65 12.48 -0.36 -15.08
CA GLY A 65 11.97 -0.37 -13.72
C GLY A 65 11.49 1.01 -13.29
N PHE A 66 11.01 1.07 -12.06
CA PHE A 66 10.54 2.31 -11.44
C PHE A 66 10.76 2.27 -9.94
N ALA A 67 10.73 3.44 -9.33
CA ALA A 67 10.66 3.61 -7.89
C ALA A 67 9.45 4.48 -7.55
N MET A 68 8.93 4.29 -6.33
CA MET A 68 7.80 5.04 -5.81
C MET A 68 8.07 5.48 -4.37
N GLY A 69 7.62 6.68 -4.00
CA GLY A 69 7.79 7.20 -2.65
C GLY A 69 6.68 6.68 -1.72
N MET A 70 7.02 5.81 -0.77
CA MET A 70 6.03 5.23 0.16
C MET A 70 5.29 6.32 0.97
N GLU A 71 6.03 7.31 1.48
CA GLU A 71 5.43 8.43 2.22
C GLU A 71 4.42 9.22 1.36
N ARG A 72 4.75 9.44 0.07
CA ARG A 72 3.86 10.12 -0.88
C ARG A 72 2.59 9.32 -1.11
N ILE A 73 2.70 8.00 -1.24
CA ILE A 73 1.54 7.11 -1.40
C ILE A 73 0.68 7.17 -0.15
N MET A 74 1.28 7.03 1.04
CA MET A 74 0.56 7.10 2.32
C MET A 74 -0.20 8.40 2.47
N HIS A 75 0.37 9.53 2.05
CA HIS A 75 -0.30 10.83 2.06
C HIS A 75 -1.47 10.93 1.07
N LEU A 76 -1.43 10.16 -0.01
CA LEU A 76 -2.51 10.13 -1.01
C LEU A 76 -3.63 9.15 -0.68
N LEU A 77 -3.41 8.22 0.26
CA LEU A 77 -4.43 7.28 0.67
C LEU A 77 -5.57 8.03 1.39
N PRO A 78 -6.84 7.72 1.09
CA PRO A 78 -7.96 8.21 1.88
C PRO A 78 -7.76 7.88 3.37
N GLU A 79 -8.21 8.75 4.27
CA GLU A 79 -8.12 8.49 5.72
C GLU A 79 -8.78 7.17 6.15
N SER A 80 -9.76 6.69 5.40
CA SER A 80 -10.44 5.42 5.64
C SER A 80 -9.59 4.20 5.29
N THR A 81 -8.49 4.37 4.57
CA THR A 81 -7.62 3.27 4.14
C THR A 81 -6.93 2.66 5.35
N GLY A 82 -7.07 1.35 5.53
CA GLY A 82 -6.51 0.67 6.70
C GLY A 82 -7.27 0.90 8.00
N LYS A 83 -8.38 1.67 8.01
CA LYS A 83 -9.29 1.67 9.16
C LYS A 83 -9.85 0.26 9.31
N THR A 84 -9.49 -0.39 10.41
CA THR A 84 -10.05 -1.69 10.73
C THR A 84 -11.55 -1.50 10.97
N ALA A 85 -12.38 -2.40 10.45
CA ALA A 85 -13.83 -2.42 10.73
C ALA A 85 -14.15 -2.22 12.24
N PRO A 86 -15.31 -1.68 12.62
CA PRO A 86 -15.67 -1.61 14.02
C PRO A 86 -15.69 -3.02 14.65
N LEU A 87 -15.44 -3.08 15.96
CA LEU A 87 -15.69 -4.29 16.74
C LEU A 87 -17.19 -4.62 16.63
N GLN A 88 -17.51 -5.88 16.33
CA GLN A 88 -18.90 -6.32 16.16
C GLN A 88 -19.50 -6.80 17.48
N LEU A 89 -18.68 -7.38 18.35
CA LEU A 89 -19.12 -7.90 19.64
C LEU A 89 -18.06 -7.68 20.72
N PHE A 90 -18.49 -7.18 21.88
CA PHE A 90 -17.68 -7.15 23.09
C PHE A 90 -18.32 -8.05 24.14
N ILE A 91 -17.55 -8.98 24.68
CA ILE A 91 -17.98 -9.92 25.72
C ILE A 91 -17.49 -9.39 27.06
N ALA A 92 -18.39 -9.11 27.99
CA ALA A 92 -18.06 -8.68 29.35
C ALA A 92 -18.34 -9.82 30.35
N PRO A 93 -17.35 -10.67 30.68
CA PRO A 93 -17.55 -11.78 31.60
C PRO A 93 -17.71 -11.28 33.04
N LEU A 94 -18.72 -11.80 33.75
CA LEU A 94 -18.93 -11.52 35.16
C LEU A 94 -18.29 -12.63 36.01
N GLY A 95 -17.05 -12.38 36.45
CA GLY A 95 -16.28 -13.32 37.26
C GLY A 95 -15.51 -14.36 36.44
N LYS A 96 -14.61 -15.08 37.13
CA LYS A 96 -13.65 -16.00 36.51
C LYS A 96 -14.30 -17.19 35.81
N ALA A 97 -15.36 -17.76 36.39
CA ALA A 97 -16.08 -18.89 35.81
C ALA A 97 -16.72 -18.54 34.45
N ALA A 98 -17.34 -17.36 34.35
CA ALA A 98 -17.89 -16.85 33.10
C ALA A 98 -16.79 -16.64 32.04
N GLY A 99 -15.63 -16.10 32.43
CA GLY A 99 -14.49 -15.93 31.53
C GLY A 99 -13.98 -17.25 30.93
N GLN A 100 -13.85 -18.30 31.76
CA GLN A 100 -13.42 -19.62 31.29
C GLN A 100 -14.44 -20.24 30.32
N TYR A 101 -15.73 -20.09 30.61
CA TYR A 101 -16.80 -20.59 29.74
C TYR A 101 -16.89 -19.82 28.41
N LEU A 102 -16.66 -18.50 28.41
CA LEU A 102 -16.82 -17.64 27.25
C LEU A 102 -15.59 -17.63 26.33
N PHE A 103 -14.42 -18.06 26.80
CA PHE A 103 -13.20 -18.06 25.99
C PHE A 103 -13.29 -18.96 24.73
N PRO A 104 -13.79 -20.22 24.79
CA PRO A 104 -14.03 -21.03 23.60
C PRO A 104 -15.03 -20.40 22.61
N LEU A 105 -16.03 -19.68 23.13
CA LEU A 105 -16.99 -18.96 22.31
C LEU A 105 -16.34 -17.80 21.57
N LEU A 106 -15.52 -16.98 22.26
CA LEU A 106 -14.73 -15.91 21.65
C LEU A 106 -13.85 -16.44 20.51
N TYR A 107 -13.20 -17.58 20.71
CA TYR A 107 -12.40 -18.24 19.69
C TYR A 107 -13.24 -18.64 18.47
N THR A 108 -14.40 -19.26 18.70
CA THR A 108 -15.33 -19.69 17.64
C THR A 108 -15.84 -18.49 16.82
N LEU A 109 -16.15 -17.37 17.48
CA LEU A 109 -16.59 -16.14 16.82
C LEU A 109 -15.49 -15.57 15.92
N ARG A 110 -14.24 -15.55 16.39
CA ARG A 110 -13.08 -15.09 15.60
C ARG A 110 -12.83 -15.98 14.38
N GLN A 111 -12.98 -17.31 14.52
CA GLN A 111 -12.87 -18.25 13.39
C GLN A 111 -13.94 -18.00 12.31
N LYS A 112 -15.13 -17.57 12.72
CA LYS A 112 -16.20 -17.13 11.81
C LYS A 112 -16.02 -15.71 11.28
N LYS A 113 -14.84 -15.10 11.47
CA LYS A 113 -14.50 -13.73 11.06
C LYS A 113 -15.37 -12.65 11.72
N ILE A 114 -16.02 -12.97 12.85
CA ILE A 114 -16.76 -12.00 13.66
C ILE A 114 -15.75 -11.30 14.57
N ARG A 115 -15.55 -10.01 14.36
CA ARG A 115 -14.60 -9.23 15.16
C ARG A 115 -15.11 -9.06 16.58
N SER A 116 -14.47 -9.81 17.48
CA SER A 116 -14.92 -9.93 18.87
C SER A 116 -13.76 -9.81 19.85
N GLU A 117 -14.02 -9.12 20.96
CA GLU A 117 -13.11 -8.95 22.10
C GLU A 117 -13.80 -9.32 23.40
N MET A 118 -13.01 -9.63 24.43
CA MET A 118 -13.51 -9.98 25.76
C MET A 118 -12.80 -9.14 26.82
N GLY A 119 -13.58 -8.53 27.71
CA GLY A 119 -13.09 -7.77 28.85
C GLY A 119 -12.46 -8.64 29.93
N LYS A 120 -11.80 -8.00 30.89
CA LYS A 120 -11.24 -8.68 32.08
C LYS A 120 -12.37 -9.26 32.94
N THR A 121 -12.16 -10.45 33.49
CA THR A 121 -13.13 -11.16 34.35
C THR A 121 -13.47 -10.44 35.65
N ASP A 122 -12.57 -9.57 36.12
CA ASP A 122 -12.68 -8.89 37.40
C ASP A 122 -13.07 -7.40 37.21
N ALA A 123 -13.44 -7.00 35.99
CA ALA A 123 -13.90 -5.65 35.70
C ALA A 123 -15.37 -5.50 36.12
N ALA A 124 -15.66 -4.51 36.97
CA ALA A 124 -17.03 -4.13 37.28
C ALA A 124 -17.71 -3.56 36.04
N LEU A 125 -18.93 -4.03 35.73
CA LEU A 125 -19.76 -3.41 34.71
C LEU A 125 -20.19 -2.02 35.22
N LYS A 126 -19.68 -0.96 34.58
CA LYS A 126 -20.20 0.39 34.85
C LYS A 126 -21.59 0.49 34.24
N ARG A 127 -22.57 0.82 35.08
CA ARG A 127 -23.95 1.14 34.67
C ARG A 127 -23.99 2.47 33.95
#